data_AF-B1A003-F1
#
_entry.id   AF-B1A003-F1
#
_cell.length_a   1.000
_cell.length_b   1.000
_cell.length_c   1.000
_cell.angle_alpha   90.00
_cell.angle_beta   90.00
_cell.angle_gamma   90.00
#
_symmetry.space_group_name_H-M   'P 1'
#
loop_
_entity.id
_entity.type
_entity.pdbx_description
1 polymer ?
#
loop_
_entity_poly.entity_id
_entity_poly.type
_entity_poly.pdbx_seq_one_letter_code
_entity_poly.pdbx_strand_id
1 'polypeptide(L)'
;QVLTFFKDWKPKNPIGEYRQYSNPSIGLFGKVVALSMNKPFDQVLEKTIFPALGLKHSYVNVPKTQMQNYAFGYNQENQPIRVNPGPLDAPAYGVKSTLPDMLSFIHANLNPQKYPADIQRAINETHQGRYQVNTMYQALGWEEFSYPATLQTLLDSNSEQIVMKPNKVTAISKEPSVKMYHKTGSTNGFGTYVVFIPKENIGLVMLTNKRIPNEERIKAAYVVLN
;
A
#
# COMPACT_ATOMS: atom_id res chain seq x y z
N GLN A 1 -15.20 -14.20 -15.95
CA GLN A 1 -13.81 -14.63 -15.71
C GLN A 1 -13.39 -14.45 -14.25
N VAL A 2 -13.32 -13.23 -13.68
CA VAL A 2 -12.95 -13.03 -12.25
C VAL A 2 -13.84 -13.82 -11.28
N LEU A 3 -15.16 -13.77 -11.46
CA LEU A 3 -16.09 -14.55 -10.63
C LEU A 3 -15.84 -16.06 -10.74
N THR A 4 -15.68 -16.57 -11.97
CA THR A 4 -15.37 -17.98 -12.26
C THR A 4 -14.08 -18.41 -11.57
N PHE A 5 -13.02 -17.59 -11.66
CA PHE A 5 -11.74 -17.86 -11.00
C PHE A 5 -11.90 -18.09 -9.49
N PHE A 6 -12.66 -17.25 -8.79
CA PHE A 6 -12.89 -17.43 -7.35
C PHE A 6 -13.90 -18.52 -6.99
N LYS A 7 -14.85 -18.85 -7.89
CA LYS A 7 -15.74 -20.01 -7.71
C LYS A 7 -14.99 -21.33 -7.74
N ASP A 8 -13.98 -21.42 -8.61
CA ASP A 8 -13.23 -22.66 -8.85
C ASP A 8 -11.95 -22.75 -8.01
N TRP A 9 -11.60 -21.69 -7.27
CA TRP A 9 -10.42 -21.63 -6.43
C TRP A 9 -10.50 -22.64 -5.27
N LYS A 10 -9.40 -23.37 -5.03
CA LYS A 10 -9.25 -24.29 -3.89
C LYS A 10 -8.00 -23.91 -3.08
N PRO A 11 -8.06 -23.97 -1.74
CA PRO A 11 -6.90 -23.68 -0.91
C PRO A 11 -5.80 -24.71 -1.13
N LYS A 12 -4.55 -24.25 -1.16
CA LYS A 12 -3.35 -25.11 -1.23
C LYS A 12 -2.75 -25.36 0.16
N ASN A 13 -2.57 -24.28 0.93
CA ASN A 13 -2.07 -24.32 2.30
C ASN A 13 -3.24 -24.13 3.29
N PRO A 14 -3.07 -24.48 4.57
CA PRO A 14 -4.05 -24.15 5.61
C PRO A 14 -4.38 -22.66 5.63
N ILE A 15 -5.68 -22.35 5.70
CA ILE A 15 -6.18 -20.97 5.66
C ILE A 15 -5.72 -20.25 6.93
N GLY A 16 -5.10 -19.08 6.76
CA GLY A 16 -4.63 -18.23 7.87
C GLY A 16 -3.21 -18.53 8.36
N GLU A 17 -2.55 -19.59 7.90
CA GLU A 17 -1.21 -19.96 8.38
C GLU A 17 -0.05 -19.47 7.50
N TYR A 18 -0.32 -19.05 6.25
CA TYR A 18 0.71 -18.62 5.31
C TYR A 18 0.35 -17.29 4.66
N ARG A 19 1.31 -16.35 4.68
CA ARG A 19 1.29 -15.12 3.89
C ARG A 19 1.93 -15.38 2.53
N GLN A 20 1.22 -15.07 1.46
CA GLN A 20 1.78 -14.88 0.13
C GLN A 20 1.21 -13.58 -0.45
N TYR A 21 2.08 -12.63 -0.82
CA TYR A 21 1.64 -11.37 -1.39
C TYR A 21 0.83 -11.62 -2.67
N SER A 22 -0.37 -11.04 -2.77
CA SER A 22 -1.35 -11.42 -3.80
C SER A 22 -2.31 -10.29 -4.15
N ASN A 23 -2.21 -9.79 -5.38
CA ASN A 23 -3.16 -8.83 -5.94
C ASN A 23 -4.59 -9.41 -5.99
N PRO A 24 -4.84 -10.68 -6.40
CA PRO A 24 -6.17 -11.26 -6.32
C PRO A 24 -6.76 -11.28 -4.90
N SER A 25 -5.94 -11.51 -3.87
CA SER A 25 -6.39 -11.58 -2.48
C SER A 25 -6.91 -10.22 -1.98
N ILE A 26 -6.06 -9.19 -2.00
CA ILE A 26 -6.46 -7.85 -1.56
C ILE A 26 -7.46 -7.18 -2.52
N GLY A 27 -7.40 -7.54 -3.81
CA GLY A 27 -8.37 -7.10 -4.81
C GLY A 27 -9.78 -7.62 -4.53
N LEU A 28 -9.91 -8.89 -4.13
CA LEU A 28 -11.20 -9.46 -3.72
C LEU A 28 -11.69 -8.81 -2.43
N PHE A 29 -10.80 -8.62 -1.45
CA PHE A 29 -11.12 -7.89 -0.21
C PHE A 29 -11.71 -6.50 -0.52
N GLY A 30 -11.05 -5.71 -1.35
CA GLY A 30 -11.55 -4.38 -1.75
C GLY A 30 -12.90 -4.44 -2.47
N LYS A 31 -13.11 -5.44 -3.34
CA LYS A 31 -14.41 -5.65 -3.99
C LYS A 31 -15.52 -5.95 -2.98
N VAL A 32 -15.26 -6.77 -1.96
CA VAL A 32 -16.25 -7.09 -0.91
C VAL A 32 -16.55 -5.86 -0.05
N VAL A 33 -15.53 -5.07 0.30
CA VAL A 33 -15.72 -3.78 0.99
C VAL A 33 -16.66 -2.88 0.17
N ALA A 34 -16.41 -2.72 -1.13
CA ALA A 34 -17.26 -1.92 -2.00
C ALA A 34 -18.72 -2.41 -2.05
N LEU A 35 -18.93 -3.73 -2.14
CA LEU A 35 -20.27 -4.33 -2.08
C LEU A 35 -20.98 -4.03 -0.76
N SER A 36 -20.28 -4.13 0.39
CA SER A 36 -20.86 -3.81 1.70
C SER A 36 -21.28 -2.34 1.83
N MET A 37 -20.67 -1.45 1.04
CA MET A 37 -21.00 -0.02 0.97
C MET A 37 -22.02 0.33 -0.12
N ASN A 38 -22.56 -0.67 -0.84
CA ASN A 38 -23.48 -0.47 -1.97
C ASN A 38 -22.93 0.50 -3.04
N LYS A 39 -21.63 0.49 -3.28
CA LYS A 39 -20.95 1.35 -4.26
C LYS A 39 -19.88 0.56 -5.03
N PRO A 40 -19.57 0.92 -6.28
CA PRO A 40 -18.39 0.38 -6.94
C PRO A 40 -17.12 0.95 -6.31
N PHE A 41 -16.02 0.18 -6.33
CA PHE A 41 -14.82 0.48 -5.54
C PHE A 41 -14.14 1.81 -5.92
N ASP A 42 -14.15 2.17 -7.21
CA ASP A 42 -13.68 3.46 -7.69
C ASP A 42 -14.43 4.62 -7.04
N GLN A 43 -15.75 4.52 -6.92
CA GLN A 43 -16.58 5.53 -6.27
C GLN A 43 -16.42 5.52 -4.74
N VAL A 44 -16.14 4.36 -4.12
CA VAL A 44 -15.78 4.33 -2.69
C VAL A 44 -14.55 5.19 -2.44
N LEU A 45 -13.51 5.03 -3.25
CA LEU A 45 -12.31 5.85 -3.13
C LEU A 45 -12.57 7.31 -3.49
N GLU A 46 -13.05 7.58 -4.70
CA GLU A 46 -13.14 8.94 -5.24
C GLU A 46 -14.24 9.81 -4.62
N LYS A 47 -15.29 9.20 -4.03
CA LYS A 47 -16.43 9.94 -3.44
C LYS A 47 -16.53 9.84 -1.93
N THR A 48 -15.77 8.95 -1.29
CA THR A 48 -15.83 8.77 0.17
C THR A 48 -14.44 8.92 0.80
N ILE A 49 -13.50 8.07 0.42
CA ILE A 49 -12.20 7.99 1.10
C ILE A 49 -11.30 9.18 0.78
N PHE A 50 -11.11 9.50 -0.51
CA PHE A 50 -10.25 10.61 -0.92
C PHE A 50 -10.75 11.97 -0.39
N PRO A 51 -12.05 12.31 -0.47
CA PRO A 51 -12.58 13.53 0.14
C PRO A 51 -12.39 13.57 1.67
N ALA A 52 -12.64 12.46 2.38
CA ALA A 52 -12.48 12.41 3.83
C ALA A 52 -11.02 12.61 4.28
N LEU A 53 -10.06 12.24 3.43
CA LEU A 53 -8.63 12.47 3.62
C LEU A 53 -8.15 13.83 3.10
N GLY A 54 -9.02 14.61 2.45
CA GLY A 54 -8.67 15.90 1.84
C GLY A 54 -7.83 15.81 0.56
N LEU A 55 -7.83 14.66 -0.10
CA LEU A 55 -7.04 14.41 -1.31
C LEU A 55 -7.77 14.97 -2.54
N LYS A 56 -7.13 15.90 -3.26
CA LYS A 56 -7.76 16.66 -4.34
C LYS A 56 -7.43 16.14 -5.73
N HIS A 57 -6.30 15.46 -5.86
CA HIS A 57 -5.74 14.97 -7.12
C HIS A 57 -5.30 13.50 -7.00
N SER A 58 -6.14 12.70 -6.35
CA SER A 58 -5.99 11.25 -6.24
C SER A 58 -7.15 10.58 -6.96
N TYR A 59 -6.84 9.62 -7.81
CA TYR A 59 -7.78 9.04 -8.77
C TYR A 59 -7.59 7.53 -8.90
N VAL A 60 -8.68 6.80 -9.07
CA VAL A 60 -8.63 5.48 -9.69
C VAL A 60 -8.61 5.67 -11.21
N ASN A 61 -9.49 6.54 -11.72
CA ASN A 61 -9.58 6.89 -13.13
C ASN A 61 -9.25 8.38 -13.33
N VAL A 62 -8.08 8.67 -13.91
CA VAL A 62 -7.66 10.06 -14.15
C VAL A 62 -8.62 10.72 -15.17
N PRO A 63 -9.30 11.83 -14.83
CA PRO A 63 -10.23 12.47 -15.73
C PRO A 63 -9.51 13.14 -16.90
N LYS A 64 -10.21 13.32 -18.04
CA LYS A 64 -9.65 13.93 -19.25
C LYS A 64 -8.96 15.28 -18.99
N THR A 65 -9.54 16.10 -18.11
CA THR A 65 -9.03 17.42 -17.72
C THR A 65 -7.74 17.38 -16.88
N GLN A 66 -7.27 16.21 -16.49
CA GLN A 66 -6.04 15.99 -15.72
C GLN A 66 -5.02 15.14 -16.48
N MET A 67 -5.31 14.71 -17.70
CA MET A 67 -4.42 13.83 -18.48
C MET A 67 -3.08 14.49 -18.84
N GLN A 68 -3.06 15.82 -18.94
CA GLN A 68 -1.83 16.60 -19.11
C GLN A 68 -0.91 16.57 -17.89
N ASN A 69 -1.46 16.30 -16.70
CA ASN A 69 -0.71 16.17 -15.45
C ASN A 69 -0.32 14.71 -15.16
N TYR A 70 -0.87 13.75 -15.90
CA TYR A 70 -0.55 12.34 -15.70
C TYR A 70 0.77 12.03 -16.40
N ALA A 71 1.85 11.86 -15.65
CA ALA A 71 3.13 11.47 -16.21
C ALA A 71 3.04 10.18 -17.07
N PHE A 72 3.91 10.09 -18.08
CA PHE A 72 4.28 8.77 -18.62
C PHE A 72 5.21 8.09 -17.63
N GLY A 73 5.00 6.79 -17.45
CA GLY A 73 5.98 5.91 -16.85
C GLY A 73 6.94 5.41 -17.93
N TYR A 74 8.09 4.90 -17.52
CA TYR A 74 9.10 4.37 -18.41
C TYR A 74 9.44 2.93 -18.02
N ASN A 75 9.33 1.99 -18.97
CA ASN A 75 9.78 0.61 -18.77
C ASN A 75 11.32 0.54 -18.68
N GLN A 76 11.87 -0.67 -18.57
CA GLN A 76 13.32 -0.82 -18.42
C GLN A 76 14.08 -0.36 -19.67
N GLU A 77 13.44 -0.48 -20.84
CA GLU A 77 13.89 -0.05 -22.16
C GLU A 77 13.67 1.46 -22.42
N ASN A 78 13.26 2.24 -21.41
CA ASN A 78 12.94 3.68 -21.52
C ASN A 78 11.81 4.02 -22.53
N GLN A 79 10.91 3.09 -22.80
CA GLN A 79 9.72 3.35 -23.60
C GLN A 79 8.59 3.93 -22.72
N PRO A 80 7.88 4.95 -23.20
CA PRO A 80 6.77 5.55 -22.45
C PRO A 80 5.59 4.58 -22.37
N ILE A 81 5.13 4.31 -21.15
CA ILE A 81 4.02 3.41 -20.85
C ILE A 81 3.13 3.97 -19.74
N ARG A 82 1.90 3.47 -19.64
CA ARG A 82 1.03 3.64 -18.47
C ARG A 82 0.52 2.27 -18.04
N VAL A 83 -0.09 2.20 -16.85
CA VAL A 83 -0.66 0.96 -16.34
C VAL A 83 -1.77 0.47 -17.28
N ASN A 84 -1.74 -0.81 -17.62
CA ASN A 84 -2.79 -1.44 -18.42
C ASN A 84 -3.96 -1.84 -17.51
N PRO A 85 -5.21 -1.86 -18.04
CA PRO A 85 -6.35 -2.40 -17.32
C PRO A 85 -6.13 -3.86 -16.91
N GLY A 86 -6.66 -4.27 -15.76
CA GLY A 86 -6.55 -5.64 -15.28
C GLY A 86 -7.68 -6.05 -14.32
N PRO A 87 -7.88 -7.36 -14.11
CA PRO A 87 -8.89 -7.83 -13.17
C PRO A 87 -8.57 -7.34 -11.75
N LEU A 88 -9.53 -6.62 -11.14
CA LEU A 88 -9.38 -6.06 -9.80
C LEU A 88 -8.19 -5.09 -9.65
N ASP A 89 -7.82 -4.40 -10.73
CA ASP A 89 -6.74 -3.43 -10.75
C ASP A 89 -6.95 -2.28 -9.74
N ALA A 90 -8.13 -1.67 -9.70
CA ALA A 90 -8.47 -0.56 -8.80
C ALA A 90 -8.14 -0.84 -7.32
N PRO A 91 -8.64 -1.93 -6.69
CA PRO A 91 -8.31 -2.26 -5.30
C PRO A 91 -6.91 -2.85 -5.10
N ALA A 92 -6.20 -3.28 -6.14
CA ALA A 92 -4.89 -3.92 -6.00
C ALA A 92 -3.71 -2.96 -6.24
N TYR A 93 -3.78 -2.12 -7.27
CA TYR A 93 -2.66 -1.25 -7.69
C TYR A 93 -3.10 -0.04 -8.53
N GLY A 94 -4.40 0.26 -8.60
CA GLY A 94 -4.97 1.16 -9.60
C GLY A 94 -5.00 2.64 -9.24
N VAL A 95 -4.49 3.05 -8.07
CA VAL A 95 -4.52 4.46 -7.64
C VAL A 95 -3.39 5.26 -8.30
N LYS A 96 -3.71 6.48 -8.71
CA LYS A 96 -2.78 7.51 -9.19
C LYS A 96 -2.94 8.72 -8.28
N SER A 97 -1.84 9.32 -7.84
CA SER A 97 -1.87 10.46 -6.92
C SER A 97 -0.71 11.40 -7.22
N THR A 98 -0.70 12.55 -6.54
CA THR A 98 0.34 13.57 -6.60
C THR A 98 1.15 13.58 -5.31
N LEU A 99 2.34 14.17 -5.33
CA LEU A 99 3.16 14.30 -4.13
C LEU A 99 2.44 15.05 -2.99
N PRO A 100 1.76 16.20 -3.21
CA PRO A 100 1.02 16.90 -2.15
C PRO A 100 -0.10 16.05 -1.52
N ASP A 101 -0.85 15.30 -2.33
CA ASP A 101 -1.91 14.42 -1.82
C ASP A 101 -1.31 13.25 -1.02
N MET A 102 -0.24 12.62 -1.50
CA MET A 102 0.41 11.54 -0.76
C MET A 102 1.02 12.03 0.55
N LEU A 103 1.55 13.27 0.60
CA LEU A 103 1.97 13.89 1.86
C LEU A 103 0.79 14.17 2.79
N SER A 104 -0.37 14.57 2.25
CA SER A 104 -1.61 14.72 3.04
C SER A 104 -2.10 13.38 3.59
N PHE A 105 -1.98 12.30 2.82
CA PHE A 105 -2.24 10.94 3.29
C PHE A 105 -1.27 10.51 4.40
N ILE A 106 0.02 10.80 4.27
CA ILE A 106 1.00 10.56 5.35
C ILE A 106 0.69 11.40 6.59
N HIS A 107 0.33 12.68 6.43
CA HIS A 107 -0.10 13.51 7.54
C HIS A 107 -1.32 12.93 8.27
N ALA A 108 -2.30 12.38 7.53
CA ALA A 108 -3.45 11.69 8.11
C ALA A 108 -3.04 10.43 8.90
N ASN A 109 -2.06 9.67 8.42
CA ASN A 109 -1.52 8.51 9.14
C ASN A 109 -0.71 8.92 10.39
N LEU A 110 0.00 10.04 10.36
CA LEU A 110 0.74 10.56 11.52
C LEU A 110 -0.20 11.17 12.57
N ASN A 111 -1.31 11.76 12.14
CA ASN A 111 -2.20 12.56 12.97
C ASN A 111 -3.69 12.22 12.76
N PRO A 112 -4.11 10.95 12.89
CA PRO A 112 -5.49 10.54 12.59
C PRO A 112 -6.52 11.29 13.45
N GLN A 113 -6.16 11.69 14.67
CA GLN A 113 -6.99 12.49 15.58
C GLN A 113 -7.39 13.88 15.07
N LYS A 114 -6.73 14.38 14.01
CA LYS A 114 -7.08 15.67 13.38
C LYS A 114 -8.16 15.54 12.30
N TYR A 115 -8.63 14.33 12.02
CA TYR A 115 -9.60 14.04 10.97
C TYR A 115 -10.95 13.60 11.55
N PRO A 116 -12.06 13.67 10.78
CA PRO A 116 -13.38 13.25 11.23
C PRO A 116 -13.40 11.80 11.76
N ALA A 117 -14.31 11.51 12.70
CA ALA A 117 -14.32 10.25 13.45
C ALA A 117 -14.31 8.99 12.57
N ASP A 118 -15.05 8.98 11.46
CA ASP A 118 -15.13 7.80 10.57
C ASP A 118 -13.79 7.50 9.90
N ILE A 119 -13.14 8.51 9.31
CA ILE A 119 -11.85 8.33 8.64
C ILE A 119 -10.71 8.16 9.65
N GLN A 120 -10.79 8.81 10.81
CA GLN A 120 -9.88 8.58 11.93
C GLN A 120 -9.88 7.10 12.33
N ARG A 121 -11.07 6.51 12.54
CA ARG A 121 -11.19 5.07 12.86
C ARG A 121 -10.62 4.22 11.73
N ALA A 122 -10.97 4.52 10.48
CA ALA A 122 -10.47 3.78 9.33
C ALA A 122 -8.93 3.79 9.25
N ILE A 123 -8.28 4.94 9.50
CA ILE A 123 -6.81 5.03 9.55
C ILE A 123 -6.25 4.18 10.69
N ASN A 124 -6.80 4.31 11.90
CA ASN A 124 -6.33 3.56 13.07
C ASN A 124 -6.42 2.03 12.88
N GLU A 125 -7.45 1.54 12.18
CA GLU A 125 -7.59 0.12 11.82
C GLU A 125 -6.46 -0.39 10.90
N THR A 126 -5.83 0.50 10.13
CA THR A 126 -4.68 0.15 9.28
C THR A 126 -3.36 0.10 10.03
N HIS A 127 -3.31 0.52 11.31
CA HIS A 127 -2.10 0.54 12.15
C HIS A 127 -2.06 -0.60 13.17
N GLN A 128 -2.86 -1.65 12.94
CA GLN A 128 -2.96 -2.81 13.82
C GLN A 128 -2.30 -4.04 13.16
N GLY A 129 -1.14 -4.45 13.66
CA GLY A 129 -0.51 -5.72 13.30
C GLY A 129 -1.44 -6.91 13.55
N ARG A 130 -1.56 -7.83 12.58
CA ARG A 130 -2.43 -9.01 12.65
C ARG A 130 -1.66 -10.30 12.87
N TYR A 131 -0.47 -10.38 12.30
CA TYR A 131 0.45 -11.51 12.44
C TYR A 131 1.87 -11.04 12.08
N GLN A 132 2.86 -11.87 12.38
CA GLN A 132 4.27 -11.58 12.13
C GLN A 132 4.86 -12.53 11.09
N VAL A 133 5.78 -12.01 10.27
CA VAL A 133 6.68 -12.79 9.41
C VAL A 133 8.10 -12.24 9.64
N ASN A 134 8.94 -13.01 10.33
CA ASN A 134 10.25 -12.58 10.79
C ASN A 134 10.14 -11.26 11.60
N THR A 135 10.70 -10.15 11.12
CA THR A 135 10.68 -8.85 11.80
C THR A 135 9.52 -7.94 11.36
N MET A 136 8.76 -8.35 10.34
CA MET A 136 7.64 -7.56 9.79
C MET A 136 6.32 -7.98 10.43
N TYR A 137 5.57 -7.00 10.94
CA TYR A 137 4.21 -7.15 11.42
C TYR A 137 3.26 -6.75 10.28
N GLN A 138 2.40 -7.66 9.83
CA GLN A 138 1.45 -7.33 8.76
C GLN A 138 0.23 -6.62 9.35
N ALA A 139 0.09 -5.32 9.10
CA ALA A 139 -1.14 -4.58 9.33
C ALA A 139 -2.01 -4.56 8.06
N LEU A 140 -3.15 -3.85 8.08
CA LEU A 140 -4.03 -3.80 6.92
C LEU A 140 -3.45 -2.84 5.85
N GLY A 141 -2.81 -3.42 4.83
CA GLY A 141 -2.09 -2.68 3.81
C GLY A 141 -0.67 -2.33 4.23
N TRP A 142 -0.52 -1.63 5.36
CA TRP A 142 0.80 -1.26 5.91
C TRP A 142 1.62 -2.48 6.34
N GLU A 143 2.92 -2.42 6.09
CA GLU A 143 3.92 -3.29 6.72
C GLU A 143 4.50 -2.51 7.90
N GLU A 144 4.34 -3.06 9.10
CA GLU A 144 4.70 -2.45 10.38
C GLU A 144 6.01 -3.06 10.92
N PHE A 145 6.82 -2.23 11.58
CA PHE A 145 8.08 -2.63 12.21
C PHE A 145 8.22 -1.97 13.58
N SER A 146 8.89 -2.67 14.51
CA SER A 146 9.38 -2.04 15.75
C SER A 146 10.35 -0.92 15.42
N TYR A 147 10.23 0.22 16.08
CA TYR A 147 11.10 1.38 15.88
C TYR A 147 12.02 1.62 17.11
N PRO A 148 13.32 1.92 16.92
CA PRO A 148 14.02 2.03 15.62
C PRO A 148 14.23 0.67 14.95
N ALA A 149 13.95 0.61 13.64
CA ALA A 149 14.22 -0.56 12.81
C ALA A 149 15.61 -0.46 12.18
N THR A 150 16.32 -1.57 12.03
CA THR A 150 17.58 -1.59 11.27
C THR A 150 17.31 -1.49 9.76
N LEU A 151 18.25 -0.96 8.98
CA LEU A 151 18.15 -0.98 7.52
C LEU A 151 17.88 -2.39 6.99
N GLN A 152 18.56 -3.41 7.51
CA GLN A 152 18.35 -4.80 7.10
C GLN A 152 16.91 -5.28 7.35
N THR A 153 16.32 -4.93 8.49
CA THR A 153 14.91 -5.23 8.80
C THR A 153 13.96 -4.70 7.73
N LEU A 154 14.22 -3.48 7.24
CA LEU A 154 13.40 -2.86 6.19
C LEU A 154 13.68 -3.46 4.81
N LEU A 155 14.92 -3.87 4.53
CA LEU A 155 15.26 -4.53 3.27
C LEU A 155 14.65 -5.94 3.19
N ASP A 156 14.65 -6.69 4.30
CA ASP A 156 14.15 -8.06 4.35
C ASP A 156 12.65 -8.15 4.00
N SER A 157 11.85 -7.14 4.35
CA SER A 157 10.41 -7.09 4.00
C SER A 157 10.15 -7.05 2.49
N ASN A 158 11.15 -6.63 1.72
CA ASN A 158 11.08 -6.50 0.27
C ASN A 158 11.95 -7.54 -0.47
N SER A 159 12.53 -8.49 0.25
CA SER A 159 13.27 -9.61 -0.33
C SER A 159 12.39 -10.52 -1.20
N GLU A 160 13.00 -11.22 -2.15
CA GLU A 160 12.31 -12.20 -3.01
C GLU A 160 11.54 -13.24 -2.17
N GLN A 161 12.12 -13.69 -1.04
CA GLN A 161 11.47 -14.65 -0.15
C GLN A 161 10.16 -14.10 0.43
N ILE A 162 10.15 -12.85 0.92
CA ILE A 162 8.94 -12.25 1.51
C ILE A 162 7.90 -11.87 0.46
N VAL A 163 8.34 -11.41 -0.72
CA VAL A 163 7.44 -10.90 -1.77
C VAL A 163 6.89 -12.00 -2.67
N MET A 164 7.71 -12.96 -3.10
CA MET A 164 7.34 -13.92 -4.16
C MET A 164 6.90 -15.28 -3.64
N LYS A 165 7.33 -15.68 -2.43
CA LYS A 165 7.12 -17.03 -1.89
C LYS A 165 6.11 -17.04 -0.74
N PRO A 166 5.45 -18.17 -0.47
CA PRO A 166 4.64 -18.32 0.74
C PRO A 166 5.54 -18.34 1.98
N ASN A 167 5.15 -17.62 3.02
CA ASN A 167 5.85 -17.55 4.30
C ASN A 167 4.90 -17.94 5.42
N LYS A 168 5.30 -18.85 6.31
CA LYS A 168 4.50 -19.20 7.48
C LYS A 168 4.40 -17.99 8.40
N VAL A 169 3.20 -17.69 8.88
CA VAL A 169 2.97 -16.58 9.80
C VAL A 169 3.03 -17.06 11.24
N THR A 170 3.37 -16.17 12.16
CA THR A 170 3.31 -16.43 13.60
C THR A 170 2.37 -15.45 14.28
N ALA A 171 1.71 -15.90 15.35
CA ALA A 171 0.98 -15.01 16.24
C ALA A 171 1.94 -13.97 16.84
N ILE A 172 1.43 -12.75 17.06
CA ILE A 172 2.22 -11.69 17.69
C ILE A 172 2.29 -11.97 19.19
N SER A 173 3.48 -12.35 19.67
CA SER A 173 3.72 -12.63 21.09
C SER A 173 4.15 -11.37 21.87
N LYS A 174 4.70 -10.37 21.19
CA LYS A 174 5.15 -9.11 21.77
C LYS A 174 4.88 -7.96 20.80
N GLU A 175 3.88 -7.16 21.12
CA GLU A 175 3.58 -5.95 20.35
C GLU A 175 4.68 -4.89 20.60
N PRO A 176 5.24 -4.26 19.55
CA PRO A 176 6.17 -3.16 19.73
C PRO A 176 5.49 -1.96 20.40
N SER A 177 6.14 -1.34 21.38
CA SER A 177 5.65 -0.12 22.02
C SER A 177 5.79 1.11 21.12
N VAL A 178 6.79 1.12 20.23
CA VAL A 178 7.01 2.16 19.24
C VAL A 178 7.14 1.50 17.87
N LYS A 179 6.45 2.06 16.89
CA LYS A 179 6.26 1.47 15.57
C LYS A 179 6.63 2.44 14.47
N MET A 180 7.02 1.90 13.32
CA MET A 180 7.08 2.60 12.04
C MET A 180 6.40 1.76 10.96
N TYR A 181 6.00 2.40 9.88
CA TYR A 181 5.25 1.74 8.81
C TYR A 181 5.83 2.13 7.47
N HIS A 182 5.86 1.19 6.53
CA HIS A 182 6.17 1.52 5.14
C HIS A 182 5.32 0.74 4.15
N LYS A 183 5.40 1.16 2.88
CA LYS A 183 4.97 0.34 1.75
C LYS A 183 5.71 0.71 0.47
N THR A 184 6.17 -0.31 -0.25
CA THR A 184 6.62 -0.18 -1.65
C THR A 184 5.45 -0.42 -2.60
N GLY A 185 5.48 0.26 -3.76
CA GLY A 185 4.56 0.04 -4.86
C GLY A 185 5.28 0.16 -6.20
N SER A 186 4.92 -0.67 -7.18
CA SER A 186 5.48 -0.58 -8.53
C SER A 186 4.44 -0.93 -9.58
N THR A 187 4.48 -0.23 -10.70
CA THR A 187 3.92 -0.70 -11.97
C THR A 187 5.07 -0.99 -12.93
N ASN A 188 4.77 -1.35 -14.17
CA ASN A 188 5.81 -1.54 -15.18
C ASN A 188 6.63 -0.26 -15.44
N GLY A 189 6.03 0.92 -15.22
CA GLY A 189 6.64 2.22 -15.54
C GLY A 189 6.81 3.17 -14.36
N PHE A 190 6.44 2.79 -13.14
CA PHE A 190 6.52 3.68 -11.97
C PHE A 190 7.04 2.94 -10.75
N GLY A 191 7.71 3.67 -9.87
CA GLY A 191 8.12 3.23 -8.54
C GLY A 191 7.65 4.18 -7.45
N THR A 192 7.15 3.63 -6.36
CA THR A 192 6.68 4.33 -5.17
C THR A 192 7.30 3.73 -3.91
N TYR A 193 7.60 4.60 -2.95
CA TYR A 193 7.87 4.22 -1.57
C TYR A 193 7.29 5.26 -0.63
N VAL A 194 6.61 4.80 0.42
CA VAL A 194 6.04 5.64 1.47
C VAL A 194 6.41 5.07 2.83
N VAL A 195 6.78 5.93 3.76
CA VAL A 195 7.21 5.54 5.11
C VAL A 195 6.86 6.64 6.11
N PHE A 196 6.48 6.26 7.33
CA PHE A 196 6.24 7.22 8.41
C PHE A 196 6.51 6.60 9.78
N ILE A 197 6.90 7.45 10.73
CA ILE A 197 7.25 7.11 12.10
C ILE A 197 6.40 8.00 13.02
N PRO A 198 5.26 7.51 13.55
CA PRO A 198 4.35 8.34 14.36
C PRO A 198 5.00 9.01 15.56
N LYS A 199 5.89 8.31 16.28
CA LYS A 199 6.56 8.86 17.47
C LYS A 199 7.43 10.08 17.15
N GLU A 200 8.09 10.08 16.00
CA GLU A 200 8.94 11.19 15.56
C GLU A 200 8.16 12.23 14.74
N ASN A 201 6.86 12.01 14.53
CA ASN A 201 5.98 12.84 13.70
C ASN A 201 6.60 13.19 12.32
N ILE A 202 7.26 12.21 11.70
CA ILE A 202 7.96 12.35 10.42
C ILE A 202 7.50 11.29 9.42
N GLY A 203 7.47 11.64 8.14
CA GLY A 203 7.22 10.69 7.06
C GLY A 203 7.76 11.19 5.73
N LEU A 204 7.93 10.26 4.79
CA LEU A 204 8.53 10.48 3.49
C LEU A 204 7.73 9.78 2.40
N VAL A 205 7.60 10.46 1.27
CA VAL A 205 7.00 9.94 0.04
C VAL A 205 8.01 10.06 -1.09
N MET A 206 8.23 8.97 -1.82
CA MET A 206 9.04 8.95 -3.04
C MET A 206 8.20 8.43 -4.20
N LEU A 207 8.12 9.22 -5.28
CA LEU A 207 7.42 8.88 -6.52
C LEU A 207 8.40 9.01 -7.70
N THR A 208 8.50 7.96 -8.50
CA THR A 208 9.38 7.90 -9.67
C THR A 208 8.59 7.36 -10.87
N ASN A 209 8.82 7.93 -12.05
CA ASN A 209 8.22 7.46 -13.30
C ASN A 209 9.12 6.47 -14.06
N LYS A 210 9.97 5.76 -13.33
CA LYS A 210 10.66 4.55 -13.76
C LYS A 210 10.85 3.65 -12.55
N ARG A 211 10.63 2.35 -12.71
CA ARG A 211 10.84 1.39 -11.62
C ARG A 211 12.34 1.26 -11.32
N ILE A 212 12.75 1.68 -10.12
CA ILE A 212 14.06 1.37 -9.52
C ILE A 212 13.93 0.21 -8.50
N PRO A 213 15.01 -0.50 -8.15
CA PRO A 213 14.96 -1.58 -7.13
C PRO A 213 14.37 -1.08 -5.81
N ASN A 214 13.61 -1.93 -5.11
CA ASN A 214 12.95 -1.54 -3.85
C ASN A 214 13.98 -1.20 -2.77
N GLU A 215 15.09 -1.91 -2.75
CA GLU A 215 16.22 -1.76 -1.84
C GLU A 215 16.80 -0.35 -1.92
N GLU A 216 16.94 0.21 -3.13
CA GLU A 216 17.47 1.56 -3.33
C GLU A 216 16.51 2.63 -2.79
N ARG A 217 15.20 2.40 -2.91
CA ARG A 217 14.18 3.30 -2.33
C ARG A 217 14.28 3.33 -0.81
N ILE A 218 14.42 2.14 -0.22
CA ILE A 218 14.47 1.95 1.22
C ILE A 218 15.77 2.53 1.78
N LYS A 219 16.93 2.25 1.16
CA LYS A 219 18.23 2.81 1.56
C LYS A 219 18.21 4.34 1.53
N ALA A 220 17.74 4.94 0.44
CA ALA A 220 17.70 6.39 0.32
C ALA A 220 16.82 7.03 1.40
N ALA A 221 15.62 6.51 1.62
CA ALA A 221 14.73 7.01 2.66
C ALA A 221 15.28 6.78 4.08
N TYR A 222 15.95 5.65 4.31
CA TYR A 222 16.59 5.34 5.60
C TYR A 222 17.67 6.37 5.94
N VAL A 223 18.51 6.75 4.97
CA VAL A 223 19.55 7.77 5.17
C VAL A 223 18.96 9.16 5.45
N VAL A 224 17.82 9.50 4.86
CA VAL A 224 17.17 10.81 5.07
C VAL A 224 16.46 10.89 6.44
N LEU A 225 15.95 9.77 6.95
CA LEU A 225 15.15 9.73 8.18
C LEU A 225 15.95 9.47 9.47
N ASN A 226 17.25 9.18 9.36
CA ASN A 226 18.17 9.01 10.49
C ASN A 226 19.21 10.13 10.51
#